data_AF-A0A940RNH4-F1
#
_entry.id   AF-A0A940RNH4-F1
#
_cell.length_a   1.000
_cell.length_b   1.000
_cell.length_c   1.000
_cell.angle_alpha   90.00
_cell.angle_beta   90.00
_cell.angle_gamma   90.00
#
_symmetry.space_group_name_H-M   'P 1'
#
loop_
_entity.id
_entity.type
_entity.pdbx_description
1 polymer ?
#
loop_
_entity_poly.entity_id
_entity_poly.type
_entity_poly.pdbx_seq_one_letter_code
_entity_poly.pdbx_strand_id
1 'polypeptide(L)'
;MLGWREHHIGPRNDRYRIEGVDVWREKWRWINGQTVYLPNPFRPGENARCMICEIGGKYTGMARFAASELENGLWVFYVPE
;
A
#
# COMPACT_ATOMS: atom_id res chain seq x y z
N MET A 1 -12.86 -8.56 10.72
CA MET A 1 -12.00 -8.46 9.52
C MET A 1 -11.50 -7.03 9.47
N LEU A 2 -10.21 -6.79 9.24
CA LEU A 2 -9.54 -5.51 9.50
C LEU A 2 -9.90 -4.39 8.49
N GLY A 3 -10.84 -4.59 7.57
CA GLY A 3 -11.26 -3.60 6.57
C GLY A 3 -10.21 -3.32 5.50
N TRP A 4 -9.21 -4.21 5.38
CA TRP A 4 -8.10 -4.13 4.43
C TRP A 4 -7.84 -5.51 3.83
N ARG A 5 -7.60 -5.55 2.52
CA ARG A 5 -7.30 -6.76 1.76
C ARG A 5 -5.93 -6.65 1.10
N GLU A 6 -5.11 -7.71 1.21
CA GLU A 6 -3.85 -7.80 0.46
C GLU A 6 -4.14 -7.74 -1.04
N HIS A 7 -3.45 -6.85 -1.75
CA HIS A 7 -3.70 -6.63 -3.17
C HIS A 7 -2.47 -6.88 -4.03
N HIS A 8 -1.26 -6.60 -3.52
CA HIS A 8 -0.03 -6.78 -4.28
C HIS A 8 1.22 -6.88 -3.42
N ILE A 9 2.21 -7.63 -3.89
CA ILE A 9 3.57 -7.67 -3.36
C ILE A 9 4.54 -7.54 -4.53
N GLY A 10 5.45 -6.58 -4.48
CA GLY A 10 6.39 -6.35 -5.57
C GLY A 10 7.53 -5.39 -5.22
N PRO A 11 8.58 -5.33 -6.05
CA PRO A 11 9.69 -4.43 -5.82
C PRO A 11 9.29 -2.97 -6.06
N ARG A 12 10.09 -2.04 -5.52
CA ARG A 12 9.98 -0.62 -5.85
C ARG A 12 10.07 -0.40 -7.37
N ASN A 13 9.28 0.54 -7.88
CA ASN A 13 9.22 0.93 -9.31
C ASN A 13 8.75 -0.20 -10.25
N ASP A 14 8.05 -1.21 -9.74
CA ASP A 14 7.28 -2.07 -10.62
C ASP A 14 6.13 -1.29 -11.29
N ARG A 15 5.26 -1.99 -12.03
CA ARG A 15 4.14 -1.37 -12.75
C ARG A 15 2.80 -1.53 -12.02
N TYR A 16 2.83 -1.68 -10.69
CA TYR A 16 1.63 -1.86 -9.91
C TYR A 16 0.71 -0.62 -9.98
N ARG A 17 -0.58 -0.89 -10.15
CA ARG A 17 -1.62 0.14 -10.27
C ARG A 17 -2.77 -0.15 -9.33
N ILE A 18 -3.26 0.91 -8.69
CA ILE A 18 -4.50 0.89 -7.90
C ILE A 18 -5.48 1.80 -8.59
N GLU A 19 -6.67 1.29 -8.92
CA GLU A 19 -7.70 2.04 -9.64
C GLU A 19 -7.17 2.70 -10.94
N GLY A 20 -6.22 2.04 -11.61
CA GLY A 20 -5.59 2.54 -12.84
C GLY A 20 -4.45 3.55 -12.62
N VAL A 21 -4.22 4.00 -11.38
CA VAL A 21 -3.14 4.93 -11.02
C VAL A 21 -1.86 4.16 -10.72
N ASP A 22 -0.77 4.51 -11.39
CA ASP A 22 0.56 3.94 -11.15
C ASP A 22 1.14 4.42 -9.83
N VAL A 23 1.23 3.49 -8.87
CA VAL A 23 1.54 3.82 -7.48
C VAL A 23 2.93 4.45 -7.35
N TRP A 24 3.90 3.98 -8.13
CA TRP A 24 5.29 4.44 -8.01
C TRP A 24 5.56 5.75 -8.74
N ARG A 25 4.72 6.13 -9.70
CA ARG A 25 4.83 7.39 -10.44
C ARG A 25 4.16 8.57 -9.73
N GLU A 26 3.32 8.29 -8.74
CA GLU A 26 2.60 9.31 -7.98
C GLU A 26 3.34 9.68 -6.69
N LYS A 27 3.10 10.91 -6.22
CA LYS A 27 3.53 11.32 -4.88
C LYS A 27 2.59 10.71 -3.84
N TRP A 28 3.15 9.87 -2.96
CA TRP A 28 2.40 9.31 -1.84
C TRP A 28 2.14 10.39 -0.79
N ARG A 29 0.88 10.55 -0.40
CA ARG A 29 0.46 11.41 0.71
C ARG A 29 0.11 10.54 1.89
N TRP A 30 0.92 10.58 2.94
CA TRP A 30 0.62 9.88 4.19
C TRP A 30 -0.50 10.62 4.91
N ILE A 31 -1.65 9.97 5.05
CA ILE A 31 -2.84 10.57 5.66
C ILE A 31 -2.60 10.73 7.15
N ASN A 32 -2.40 11.96 7.62
CA ASN A 32 -2.28 12.33 9.03
C ASN A 32 -1.30 11.48 9.86
N GLY A 33 -0.27 10.90 9.23
CA GLY A 33 0.66 9.99 9.92
C GLY A 33 0.04 8.65 10.39
N GLN A 34 -1.15 8.29 9.89
CA GLN A 34 -1.87 7.08 10.33
C GLN A 34 -1.20 5.80 9.83
N THR A 35 -1.06 4.83 10.74
CA THR A 35 -0.59 3.48 10.40
C THR A 35 -1.60 2.42 10.80
N VAL A 36 -1.63 1.32 10.07
CA VAL A 36 -2.38 0.11 10.40
C VAL A 36 -1.43 -1.07 10.50
N TYR A 37 -1.70 -2.01 11.41
CA TYR A 37 -0.95 -3.26 11.51
C TYR A 37 -1.70 -4.34 10.73
N LEU A 38 -1.08 -4.84 9.66
CA LEU A 38 -1.65 -5.83 8.76
C LEU A 38 -0.72 -7.03 8.66
N PRO A 39 -1.23 -8.23 8.30
CA PRO A 39 -0.40 -9.44 8.22
C PRO A 39 0.88 -9.22 7.42
N ASN A 40 1.99 -9.83 7.85
CA ASN A 40 3.19 -9.88 7.04
C ASN A 40 3.16 -11.15 6.18
N PRO A 41 3.09 -11.03 4.83
CA PRO A 41 2.97 -12.20 3.95
C PRO A 41 4.20 -13.11 4.00
N PHE A 42 5.37 -12.61 4.41
CA PHE A 42 6.59 -13.42 4.55
C PHE A 42 6.82 -13.95 5.96
N ARG A 43 6.05 -13.48 6.95
CA ARG A 43 6.18 -13.91 8.35
C ARG A 43 4.80 -14.22 8.91
N PRO A 44 4.27 -15.44 8.66
CA PRO A 44 2.96 -15.85 9.17
C PRO A 44 2.88 -15.67 10.69
N GLY A 45 1.82 -15.00 11.15
CA GLY A 45 1.61 -14.68 12.57
C GLY A 45 2.22 -13.35 13.03
N GLU A 46 3.03 -12.68 12.20
CA GLU A 46 3.49 -11.32 12.43
C GLU A 46 2.68 -10.30 11.63
N ASN A 47 2.63 -9.06 12.12
CA ASN A 47 2.05 -7.93 11.41
C ASN A 47 3.13 -6.94 10.98
N ALA A 48 3.03 -6.44 9.74
CA ALA A 48 3.76 -5.29 9.25
C ALA A 48 3.07 -3.98 9.68
N ARG A 49 3.87 -2.96 10.00
CA ARG A 49 3.36 -1.59 10.21
C ARG A 49 3.23 -0.92 8.85
N CYS A 50 2.01 -0.72 8.39
CA CYS A 50 1.71 -0.13 7.08
C CYS A 50 1.29 1.33 7.23
N MET A 51 1.85 2.21 6.41
CA MET A 51 1.40 3.60 6.28
C MET A 51 0.12 3.65 5.46
N ILE A 52 -0.87 4.44 5.87
CA ILE A 52 -2.06 4.69 5.05
C ILE A 52 -1.78 5.89 4.14
N CYS A 53 -1.81 5.66 2.83
CA CYS A 53 -1.44 6.62 1.82
C CYS A 53 -2.57 6.87 0.83
N GLU A 54 -2.55 8.08 0.27
CA GLU A 54 -3.31 8.45 -0.93
C GLU A 54 -2.37 8.87 -2.06
N ILE A 55 -2.73 8.50 -3.28
CA ILE A 55 -2.05 8.88 -4.52
C ILE A 55 -3.05 9.45 -5.53
N GLY A 56 -2.52 10.01 -6.62
CA GLY A 56 -3.33 10.62 -7.67
C GLY A 56 -3.94 11.95 -7.24
N GLY A 57 -5.00 12.38 -7.92
CA GLY A 57 -5.67 13.64 -7.66
C GLY A 57 -6.91 13.83 -8.53
N LYS A 58 -7.45 15.05 -8.53
CA LYS A 58 -8.73 15.38 -9.17
C LYS A 58 -8.87 14.90 -10.63
N TYR A 59 -7.77 14.83 -11.37
CA TYR A 59 -7.77 14.47 -12.80
C TYR A 59 -7.38 13.01 -13.09
N THR A 60 -6.68 12.35 -12.16
CA THR A 60 -6.17 10.98 -12.34
C THR A 60 -6.93 9.94 -11.52
N GLY A 61 -7.87 10.38 -10.66
CA GLY A 61 -8.49 9.53 -9.64
C GLY A 61 -7.70 9.59 -8.33
N MET A 62 -8.35 9.24 -7.22
CA MET A 62 -7.72 9.23 -5.89
C MET A 62 -7.80 7.82 -5.33
N ALA A 63 -6.65 7.15 -5.25
CA ALA A 63 -6.56 5.81 -4.69
C ALA A 63 -6.02 5.86 -3.27
N ARG A 64 -6.63 5.08 -2.38
CA ARG A 64 -6.18 4.89 -0.98
C ARG A 64 -5.67 3.47 -0.79
N PHE A 65 -4.54 3.33 -0.10
CA PHE A 65 -3.94 2.05 0.21
C PHE A 65 -3.15 2.09 1.51
N ALA A 66 -2.83 0.93 2.06
CA ALA A 66 -1.83 0.77 3.10
C ALA A 66 -0.60 0.06 2.53
N ALA A 67 0.60 0.54 2.85
CA ALA A 67 1.82 -0.06 2.33
C ALA A 67 2.95 -0.11 3.37
N SER A 68 3.80 -1.12 3.26
CA SER A 68 5.02 -1.26 4.05
C SER A 68 6.13 -1.87 3.20
N GLU A 69 7.36 -1.45 3.47
CA GLU A 69 8.54 -2.12 2.95
C GLU A 69 8.77 -3.41 3.73
N LEU A 70 8.94 -4.49 3.00
CA LEU A 70 9.28 -5.81 3.51
C LEU A 70 10.79 -6.06 3.33
N GLU A 71 11.21 -7.27 3.69
CA GLU A 71 12.57 -7.74 3.45
C GLU A 71 12.90 -7.74 1.94
N ASN A 72 14.20 -7.65 1.62
CA ASN A 72 14.73 -7.73 0.25
C ASN A 72 14.24 -6.65 -0.73
N GLY A 73 13.78 -5.50 -0.21
CA GLY A 73 13.33 -4.36 -1.04
C GLY A 73 11.97 -4.56 -1.71
N LEU A 74 11.19 -5.55 -1.24
CA LEU A 74 9.81 -5.75 -1.64
C LEU A 74 8.88 -4.85 -0.85
N TRP A 75 7.72 -4.56 -1.43
CA TRP A 75 6.67 -3.76 -0.83
C TRP A 75 5.37 -4.55 -0.86
N VAL A 76 4.64 -4.52 0.24
CA VAL A 76 3.27 -5.05 0.30
C VAL A 76 2.27 -3.91 0.25
N PHE A 77 1.18 -4.15 -0.47
CA PHE A 77 0.09 -3.21 -0.66
C PHE A 77 -1.25 -3.85 -0.27
N TYR A 78 -2.01 -3.09 0.50
CA TYR A 78 -3.36 -3.41 0.92
C TYR A 78 -4.32 -2.33 0.43
N VAL A 79 -5.51 -2.72 0.01
CA VAL A 79 -6.59 -1.79 -0.34
C VAL A 79 -7.74 -1.93 0.66
N PRO A 80 -8.53 -0.87 0.92
CA PRO A 80 -9.75 -1.00 1.72
C PRO A 80 -10.69 -2.06 1.12
N GLU A 81 -11.41 -2.78 1.98
CA GLU A 81 -12.55 -3.63 1.56
C GLU A 81 -13.75 -2.81 1.09
#